data_AF-A0AAV5CKR6-F1
#
_entry.id   AF-A0AAV5CKR6-F1
#
_cell.length_a   1.000
_cell.length_b   1.000
_cell.length_c   1.000
_cell.angle_alpha   90.00
_cell.angle_beta   90.00
_cell.angle_gamma   90.00
#
_symmetry.space_group_name_H-M   'P 1'
#
loop_
_entity.id
_entity.type
_entity.pdbx_description
1 polymer ?
#
loop_
_entity_poly.entity_id
_entity_poly.type
_entity_poly.pdbx_seq_one_letter_code
_entity_poly.pdbx_strand_id
1 'polypeptide(L)'
;MTGTVFAYGQTSSGKTYTMRGCDSEQGIIPLAVHGLFQHIQENVDREFLLRMSYMEIYNEEINDLLVPEHRKLQIHESLEVIILLSIIKSVTNRIFR
;
A
#
# COMPACT_ATOMS: atom_id res chain seq x y z
N MET A 1 16.65 -2.94 -4.30
CA MET A 1 16.26 -1.69 -4.97
C MET A 1 15.02 -1.16 -4.27
N THR A 2 14.95 0.14 -4.01
CA THR A 2 13.74 0.81 -3.49
C THR A 2 13.06 1.56 -4.62
N GLY A 3 11.74 1.65 -4.60
CA GLY A 3 10.94 2.36 -5.61
C GLY A 3 9.84 3.16 -4.94
N THR A 4 9.64 4.39 -5.41
CA THR A 4 8.65 5.33 -4.87
C THR A 4 7.90 5.98 -6.04
N VAL A 5 6.58 6.07 -5.93
CA VAL A 5 5.71 6.66 -6.96
C VAL A 5 4.78 7.66 -6.29
N PHE A 6 4.75 8.88 -6.82
CA PHE A 6 3.86 9.94 -6.37
C PHE A 6 3.00 10.46 -7.52
N ALA A 7 1.74 10.76 -7.23
CA ALA A 7 0.88 11.52 -8.14
C ALA A 7 0.76 12.95 -7.62
N TYR A 8 1.21 13.93 -8.42
CA TYR A 8 1.21 15.35 -8.08
C TYR A 8 0.43 16.17 -9.12
N GLY A 9 -0.20 17.26 -8.68
CA GLY A 9 -1.02 18.12 -9.52
C GLY A 9 -2.13 18.84 -8.76
N GLN A 10 -2.88 19.71 -9.43
CA GLN A 10 -4.00 20.45 -8.83
C GLN A 10 -5.20 19.55 -8.47
N THR A 11 -6.10 20.02 -7.60
CA THR A 11 -7.35 19.30 -7.30
C THR A 11 -8.13 19.01 -8.59
N SER A 12 -8.77 17.84 -8.65
CA SER A 12 -9.46 17.33 -9.85
C SER A 12 -8.58 17.00 -11.07
N SER A 13 -7.24 17.01 -10.94
CA SER A 13 -6.33 16.62 -12.04
C SER A 13 -6.20 15.11 -12.28
N GLY A 14 -7.00 14.28 -11.61
CA GLY A 14 -6.96 12.83 -11.78
C GLY A 14 -5.96 12.06 -10.91
N LYS A 15 -5.27 12.69 -9.93
CA LYS A 15 -4.31 11.99 -9.04
C LYS A 15 -4.87 10.71 -8.41
N THR A 16 -6.05 10.80 -7.80
CA THR A 16 -6.72 9.65 -7.17
C THR A 16 -7.11 8.60 -8.21
N TYR A 17 -7.55 9.03 -9.39
CA TYR A 17 -7.87 8.13 -10.50
C TYR A 17 -6.64 7.37 -10.96
N THR A 18 -5.49 8.02 -11.14
CA THR A 18 -4.24 7.35 -11.52
C THR A 18 -3.76 6.36 -10.45
N MET A 19 -3.77 6.75 -9.17
CA MET A 19 -3.22 5.91 -8.09
C MET A 19 -4.17 4.78 -7.69
N ARG A 20 -5.46 5.05 -7.53
CA ARG A 20 -6.46 4.08 -7.06
C ARG A 20 -7.26 3.45 -8.21
N GLY A 21 -7.60 4.24 -9.22
CA GLY A 21 -8.52 3.85 -10.28
C GLY A 21 -9.98 3.89 -9.84
N CYS A 22 -10.80 3.18 -10.60
CA CYS A 22 -12.20 2.90 -10.35
C CYS A 22 -12.50 1.41 -10.59
N ASP A 23 -13.75 0.99 -10.41
CA ASP A 23 -14.14 -0.42 -10.54
C ASP A 23 -13.94 -0.96 -11.97
N SER A 24 -14.04 -0.11 -12.99
CA SER A 24 -13.82 -0.50 -14.39
C SER A 24 -12.36 -0.41 -14.84
N GLU A 25 -11.55 0.44 -14.21
CA GLU A 25 -10.16 0.68 -14.59
C GLU A 25 -9.30 0.83 -13.33
N GLN A 26 -8.50 -0.19 -13.05
CA GLN A 26 -7.63 -0.23 -11.87
C GLN A 26 -6.43 0.73 -12.01
N GLY A 27 -6.12 1.44 -10.93
CA GLY A 27 -4.97 2.34 -10.87
C GLY A 27 -3.66 1.65 -10.45
N ILE A 28 -2.61 2.44 -10.24
CA ILE A 28 -1.26 1.96 -9.91
C ILE A 28 -1.24 1.07 -8.66
N ILE A 29 -1.93 1.44 -7.58
CA ILE A 29 -1.92 0.71 -6.31
C ILE A 29 -2.46 -0.71 -6.47
N PRO A 30 -3.72 -0.94 -6.90
CA PRO A 30 -4.25 -2.30 -7.05
C PRO A 30 -3.47 -3.13 -8.07
N LEU A 31 -2.99 -2.53 -9.17
CA LEU A 31 -2.19 -3.24 -10.18
C LEU A 31 -0.83 -3.68 -9.61
N ALA A 32 -0.13 -2.83 -8.87
CA ALA A 32 1.15 -3.17 -8.25
C ALA A 32 0.98 -4.28 -7.19
N VAL A 33 -0.06 -4.18 -6.35
CA VAL A 33 -0.40 -5.21 -5.37
C VAL A 33 -0.69 -6.54 -6.07
N HIS A 34 -1.49 -6.53 -7.13
CA HIS A 34 -1.81 -7.74 -7.90
C HIS A 34 -0.55 -8.39 -8.48
N GLY A 35 0.31 -7.62 -9.15
CA GLY A 35 1.57 -8.11 -9.71
C GLY A 35 2.52 -8.69 -8.65
N LEU A 36 2.59 -8.07 -7.46
CA LEU A 36 3.36 -8.61 -6.33
C LEU A 36 2.85 -9.98 -5.88
N PHE A 37 1.53 -10.12 -5.68
CA PHE A 37 0.95 -11.39 -5.27
C PHE A 37 1.01 -12.46 -6.36
N GLN A 38 0.92 -12.08 -7.63
CA GLN A 38 1.13 -13.00 -8.75
C GLN A 38 2.57 -13.53 -8.74
N HIS A 39 3.57 -12.65 -8.61
CA HIS A 39 4.97 -13.06 -8.54
C HIS A 39 5.26 -14.02 -7.39
N ILE A 40 4.67 -13.78 -6.21
CA ILE A 40 4.81 -14.67 -5.05
C ILE A 40 4.22 -16.05 -5.37
N GLN A 41 3.04 -16.12 -5.99
CA GLN A 41 2.39 -17.39 -6.35
C GLN A 41 3.17 -18.18 -7.40
N GLU A 42 3.85 -17.51 -8.33
CA GLU A 42 4.67 -18.15 -9.35
C GLU A 42 6.00 -18.70 -8.78
N ASN A 43 6.44 -18.25 -7.61
CA ASN A 43 7.73 -18.60 -7.01
C ASN A 43 7.57 -19.43 -5.73
N VAL A 44 6.93 -20.59 -5.86
CA VAL A 44 6.54 -21.48 -4.72
C VAL A 44 7.72 -21.99 -3.88
N ASP A 45 8.93 -22.04 -4.44
CA ASP A 45 10.13 -22.53 -3.77
C ASP A 45 10.79 -21.49 -2.86
N ARG A 46 10.19 -20.30 -2.74
CA ARG A 46 10.72 -19.18 -1.94
C ARG A 46 9.72 -18.75 -0.88
N GLU A 47 10.22 -18.43 0.30
CA GLU A 47 9.43 -17.79 1.34
C GLU A 47 9.51 -16.27 1.19
N PHE A 48 8.35 -15.61 1.26
CA PHE A 48 8.25 -14.16 1.18
C PHE A 48 7.62 -13.62 2.46
N LEU A 49 8.26 -12.60 3.04
CA LEU A 49 7.64 -11.77 4.06
C LEU A 49 7.19 -10.47 3.40
N LEU A 50 5.94 -10.43 2.95
CA LEU A 50 5.39 -9.24 2.32
C LEU A 50 5.07 -8.21 3.39
N ARG A 51 5.40 -6.94 3.11
CA ARG A 51 5.06 -5.80 3.94
C ARG A 51 4.18 -4.69 3.15
N MET A 52 2.90 -4.33 3.51
CA MET A 52 2.01 -3.16 3.19
C MET A 52 1.32 -2.39 4.38
N SER A 53 1.38 -1.06 4.40
CA SER A 53 0.62 -0.15 5.29
C SER A 53 -0.10 0.87 4.42
N TYR A 54 -1.21 1.43 4.91
CA TYR A 54 -1.94 2.46 4.18
C TYR A 54 -2.33 3.57 5.14
N MET A 55 -1.80 4.77 4.89
CA MET A 55 -1.96 5.91 5.78
C MET A 55 -2.40 7.13 4.98
N GLU A 56 -3.19 7.98 5.63
CA GLU A 56 -3.53 9.31 5.17
C GLU A 56 -2.89 10.35 6.08
N ILE A 57 -2.34 11.40 5.48
CA ILE A 57 -1.95 12.60 6.23
C ILE A 57 -2.94 13.69 5.87
N TYR A 58 -3.71 14.13 6.85
CA TYR A 58 -4.69 15.20 6.70
C TYR A 58 -4.57 16.15 7.88
N ASN A 59 -4.43 17.45 7.60
CA ASN A 59 -4.29 18.48 8.63
C ASN A 59 -3.17 18.19 9.66
N GLU A 60 -1.99 17.78 9.17
CA GLU A 60 -0.85 17.39 10.02
C GLU A 60 -1.19 16.24 11.01
N GLU A 61 -2.20 15.42 10.71
CA GLU A 61 -2.51 14.20 11.45
C GLU A 61 -2.32 12.97 10.56
N ILE A 62 -1.62 11.96 11.08
CA ILE A 62 -1.47 10.65 10.43
C ILE A 62 -2.62 9.73 10.88
N ASN A 63 -3.39 9.28 9.90
CA ASN A 63 -4.48 8.33 10.08
C ASN A 63 -4.11 7.00 9.41
N ASP A 64 -4.09 5.92 10.19
CA ASP A 64 -3.97 4.57 9.64
C ASP A 64 -5.31 4.18 8.99
N LEU A 65 -5.30 3.97 7.68
CA LEU A 65 -6.47 3.62 6.89
C LEU A 65 -6.80 2.12 6.94
N LEU A 66 -5.91 1.28 7.48
CA LEU A 66 -6.15 -0.16 7.64
C LEU A 66 -6.73 -0.52 9.00
N VAL A 67 -6.70 0.40 9.98
CA VAL A 67 -7.20 0.16 11.34
C VAL A 67 -8.50 0.95 11.56
N PRO A 68 -9.65 0.27 11.77
CA PRO A 68 -10.93 0.94 11.98
C PRO A 68 -11.02 1.69 13.32
N GLU A 69 -10.19 1.33 14.30
CA GLU A 69 -10.03 2.09 15.54
C GLU A 69 -8.96 3.15 15.33
N HIS A 70 -9.35 4.43 15.24
CA HIS A 70 -8.47 5.59 15.07
C HIS A 70 -7.39 5.71 16.17
N ARG A 71 -6.36 4.86 16.13
CA ARG A 71 -5.16 5.00 16.94
C ARG A 71 -4.33 6.11 16.33
N LYS A 72 -4.34 7.27 16.98
CA LYS A 72 -3.51 8.42 16.65
C LYS A 72 -2.04 7.99 16.70
N LEU A 73 -1.37 7.99 15.55
CA LEU A 73 0.07 7.78 15.47
C LEU A 73 0.77 9.12 15.72
N GLN A 74 1.66 9.17 16.72
CA GLN A 74 2.42 10.40 17.00
C GLN A 74 3.51 10.60 15.96
N ILE A 75 3.52 11.79 15.36
CA ILE A 75 4.43 12.16 14.27
C ILE A 75 5.86 12.33 14.81
N HIS A 76 6.82 11.71 14.13
CA HIS A 76 8.18 12.24 14.01
C HIS A 76 8.37 12.56 12.52
N GLU A 77 8.83 13.78 12.24
CA GLU A 77 8.72 14.53 10.97
C GLU A 77 8.99 13.73 9.67
N SER A 78 8.06 13.81 8.72
CA SER A 78 8.30 14.00 7.28
C SER A 78 6.96 14.18 6.56
N LEU A 79 6.85 15.26 5.78
CA LEU A 79 5.68 15.60 4.95
C LEU A 79 5.68 14.74 3.68
N GLU A 80 4.70 13.84 3.51
CA GLU A 80 4.35 13.23 2.22
C GLU A 80 3.13 12.32 2.40
N VAL A 81 2.28 12.18 1.37
CA VAL A 81 1.36 11.04 1.29
C VAL A 81 2.22 9.81 0.95
N ILE A 82 2.84 9.24 1.97
CA ILE A 82 3.67 8.05 1.85
C ILE A 82 2.76 6.84 2.00
N ILE A 83 2.53 6.12 0.90
CA ILE A 83 2.05 4.74 0.99
C ILE A 83 3.27 3.89 1.35
N LEU A 84 3.56 3.81 2.65
CA LEU A 84 4.58 2.92 3.20
C LEU A 84 4.02 1.51 3.10
N LEU A 85 4.46 0.74 2.10
CA LEU A 85 4.08 -0.64 2.09
C LEU A 85 4.87 -1.38 3.20
N SER A 86 4.30 -1.54 4.42
CA SER A 86 4.72 -2.51 5.44
C SER A 86 3.62 -3.39 6.16
N ILE A 87 3.58 -4.73 6.00
CA ILE A 87 2.54 -5.83 6.16
C ILE A 87 3.34 -6.81 7.00
N ILE A 88 2.74 -7.36 8.02
CA ILE A 88 3.25 -8.61 8.57
C ILE A 88 2.15 -9.61 8.29
N LYS A 89 2.40 -10.50 7.34
CA LYS A 89 1.77 -11.80 7.29
C LYS A 89 2.89 -12.79 7.04
N SER A 90 3.24 -13.53 8.09
CA SER A 90 4.01 -14.76 7.94
C SER A 90 3.08 -15.73 7.22
N VAL A 91 3.26 -15.88 5.91
CA VAL A 91 2.74 -17.06 5.22
C VAL A 91 3.74 -18.16 5.53
N THR A 92 3.59 -18.79 6.70
CA THR A 92 4.23 -20.09 6.91
C THR A 92 3.53 -21.03 5.94
N ASN A 93 4.28 -21.52 4.96
CA ASN A 93 3.83 -22.56 4.05
C ASN A 93 3.76 -23.87 4.85
N ARG A 94 2.74 -23.99 5.72
CA ARG A 94 2.37 -25.26 6.35
C ARG A 94 0.89 -25.51 6.12
N ILE A 95 0.70 -26.42 5.16
CA ILE A 95 -0.37 -27.41 5.11
C ILE A 95 -1.68 -26.88 4.53
N PHE A 96 -1.71 -26.73 3.20
CA PHE A 96 -2.81 -27.32 2.43
C PHE A 96 -2.49 -28.81 2.25
N ARG A 97 -2.88 -29.62 3.22
CA ARG A 97 -3.13 -31.06 3.08
C ARG A 97 -4.31 -31.41 3.95
#